data_AF-A0A535L3D7-F1
#
_entry.id   AF-A0A535L3D7-F1
#
_cell.length_a   1.000
_cell.length_b   1.000
_cell.length_c   1.000
_cell.angle_alpha   90.00
_cell.angle_beta   90.00
_cell.angle_gamma   90.00
#
_symmetry.space_group_name_H-M   'P 1'
#
loop_
_entity.id
_entity.type
_entity.pdbx_description
1 polymer ?
#
loop_
_entity_poly.entity_id
_entity_poly.type
_entity_poly.pdbx_seq_one_letter_code
_entity_poly.pdbx_strand_id
1 'polypeptide(L)'
;SLDLSAGKDDPPLVRARNPAETPRTISAEAARNFYETILRESGYEGWQVTIDYAGGGTRVESSLRHLFLSQEQFTLERVRILLAHELAGHVARSFAGEHSPIGLLGIGTRDYYPTEEGLALYHERRVDELHGQVLDDSGLMSGMLATGLASGVATPPQTFSSLYTFFEMLLLLYRLLRRPWEDVQTAQKRVHRLVLTRCLRTYRGVPDLGRAGVCHLQDVAYLRGLLLIDRMAAEDETVLDRLAVGKIACGQLPVLHPLRMIPPPQPLRQLAYDPELDSYILSFESSEKDAEKLA
;
A
#
# COMPACT_ATOMS: atom_id res chain seq x y z
N SER A 1 -5.06 10.24 -17.24
CA SER A 1 -4.76 9.44 -16.05
C SER A 1 -3.83 10.26 -15.18
N LEU A 2 -4.29 10.75 -14.03
CA LEU A 2 -3.42 11.42 -13.06
C LEU A 2 -2.70 10.31 -12.30
N ASP A 3 -1.39 10.23 -12.48
CA ASP A 3 -0.54 9.29 -11.75
C ASP A 3 -0.51 9.66 -10.26
N LEU A 4 -1.24 8.90 -9.46
CA LEU A 4 -1.34 9.03 -8.00
C LEU A 4 -0.22 8.29 -7.26
N SER A 5 0.67 7.59 -7.99
CA SER A 5 1.81 6.90 -7.40
C SER A 5 2.97 7.85 -7.07
N ALA A 6 3.02 9.02 -7.72
CA ALA A 6 4.04 10.06 -7.55
C ALA A 6 4.15 10.67 -6.13
N GLY A 7 3.26 10.30 -5.21
CA GLY A 7 3.31 10.70 -3.80
C GLY A 7 4.15 9.76 -2.92
N LYS A 8 4.63 8.62 -3.43
CA LYS A 8 5.44 7.67 -2.65
C LYS A 8 6.95 7.99 -2.65
N ASP A 9 7.45 8.74 -3.63
CA ASP A 9 8.90 8.94 -3.81
C ASP A 9 9.50 10.14 -3.05
N ASP A 10 8.67 11.02 -2.49
CA ASP A 10 9.13 12.14 -1.67
C ASP A 10 8.24 12.27 -0.43
N PRO A 11 8.52 11.47 0.61
CA PRO A 11 7.66 11.40 1.77
C PRO A 11 7.50 12.80 2.40
N PRO A 12 6.26 13.26 2.63
CA PRO A 12 6.02 14.65 3.01
C PRO A 12 6.67 15.03 4.35
N LEU A 13 6.89 14.05 5.24
CA LEU A 13 7.34 14.32 6.62
C LEU A 13 8.60 13.56 7.07
N VAL A 14 9.17 12.64 6.27
CA VAL A 14 10.35 11.86 6.68
C VAL A 14 11.64 12.60 6.33
N ARG A 15 12.69 12.38 7.14
CA ARG A 15 14.06 12.79 6.82
C ARG A 15 14.42 12.23 5.44
N ALA A 16 14.93 13.09 4.54
CA ALA A 16 15.44 12.62 3.27
C ALA A 16 16.47 11.50 3.52
N ARG A 17 16.39 10.42 2.75
CA ARG A 17 17.48 9.43 2.69
C ARG A 17 18.77 10.18 2.33
N ASN A 18 19.87 9.75 2.91
CA ASN A 18 21.18 10.32 2.60
C ASN A 18 21.43 10.12 1.08
N PRO A 19 21.69 11.17 0.28
CA PRO A 19 21.79 11.04 -1.18
C PRO A 19 22.92 10.12 -1.68
N ALA A 20 23.78 9.66 -0.77
CA ALA A 20 24.92 8.79 -1.04
C ALA A 20 24.56 7.28 -1.12
N GLU A 21 23.37 6.88 -0.68
CA GLU A 21 22.90 5.49 -0.79
C GLU A 21 21.94 5.36 -1.98
N THR A 22 22.47 5.00 -3.14
CA THR A 22 21.62 4.63 -4.28
C THR A 22 20.89 3.33 -3.92
N PRO A 23 19.55 3.32 -3.84
CA PRO A 23 18.82 2.11 -3.53
C PRO A 23 19.08 1.07 -4.63
N ARG A 24 19.29 -0.19 -4.24
CA ARG A 24 19.46 -1.27 -5.21
C ARG A 24 18.15 -1.46 -5.99
N THR A 25 18.24 -1.44 -7.31
CA THR A 25 17.12 -1.58 -8.22
C THR A 25 17.22 -2.83 -9.09
N ILE A 26 16.09 -3.26 -9.65
CA ILE A 26 15.97 -4.32 -10.66
C ILE A 26 15.12 -3.84 -11.86
N SER A 27 15.24 -4.53 -12.99
CA SER A 27 14.42 -4.31 -14.19
C SER A 27 12.95 -4.66 -13.95
N ALA A 28 12.04 -4.10 -14.76
CA ALA A 28 10.63 -4.45 -14.73
C ALA A 28 10.41 -5.92 -15.12
N GLU A 29 11.26 -6.44 -16.00
CA GLU A 29 11.29 -7.83 -16.45
C GLU A 29 11.70 -8.79 -15.32
N ALA A 30 12.77 -8.47 -14.58
CA ALA A 30 13.17 -9.24 -13.40
C ALA A 30 12.05 -9.23 -12.34
N ALA A 31 11.43 -8.07 -12.10
CA ALA A 31 10.30 -7.95 -11.19
C ALA A 31 9.10 -8.81 -11.67
N ARG A 32 8.77 -8.78 -12.96
CA ARG A 32 7.72 -9.62 -13.55
C ARG A 32 8.01 -11.10 -13.31
N ASN A 33 9.21 -11.56 -13.66
CA ASN A 33 9.59 -12.96 -13.53
C ASN A 33 9.54 -13.44 -12.08
N PHE A 34 9.96 -12.58 -11.14
CA PHE A 34 9.80 -12.83 -9.70
C PHE A 34 8.33 -13.01 -9.32
N TYR A 35 7.44 -12.07 -9.63
CA TYR A 35 6.03 -12.16 -9.26
C TYR A 35 5.30 -13.33 -9.93
N GLU A 36 5.56 -13.61 -11.21
CA GLU A 36 4.98 -14.76 -11.89
C GLU A 36 5.41 -16.08 -11.23
N THR A 37 6.69 -16.17 -10.86
CA THR A 37 7.24 -17.38 -10.24
C THR A 37 6.60 -17.63 -8.88
N ILE A 38 6.54 -16.62 -8.00
CA ILE A 38 5.99 -16.80 -6.66
C ILE A 38 4.48 -17.09 -6.69
N LEU A 39 3.73 -16.47 -7.61
CA LEU A 39 2.30 -16.72 -7.75
C LEU A 39 2.05 -18.15 -8.22
N ARG A 40 2.82 -18.63 -9.19
CA ARG A 40 2.76 -20.02 -9.67
C ARG A 40 3.14 -21.02 -8.58
N GLU A 41 4.27 -20.82 -7.92
CA GLU A 41 4.77 -21.72 -6.87
C GLU A 41 3.86 -21.74 -5.63
N SER A 42 3.17 -20.63 -5.36
CA SER A 42 2.23 -20.50 -4.25
C SER A 42 0.81 -20.98 -4.58
N GLY A 43 0.56 -21.50 -5.80
CA GLY A 43 -0.74 -22.07 -6.19
C GLY A 43 -1.81 -21.05 -6.60
N TYR A 44 -1.44 -19.81 -6.93
CA TYR A 44 -2.36 -18.76 -7.38
C TYR A 44 -2.65 -18.89 -8.88
N GLU A 45 -3.24 -20.02 -9.27
CA GLU A 45 -3.53 -20.33 -10.68
C GLU A 45 -4.41 -19.27 -11.36
N GLY A 46 -4.09 -18.98 -12.61
CA GLY A 46 -4.79 -17.99 -13.43
C GLY A 46 -4.39 -16.54 -13.15
N TRP A 47 -3.48 -16.27 -12.21
CA TRP A 47 -2.87 -14.96 -12.07
C TRP A 47 -1.86 -14.67 -13.16
N GLN A 48 -1.89 -13.46 -13.70
CA GLN A 48 -0.97 -12.98 -14.74
C GLN A 48 -0.23 -11.74 -14.26
N VAL A 49 1.01 -11.58 -14.73
CA VAL A 49 1.82 -10.38 -14.48
C VAL A 49 2.25 -9.80 -15.82
N THR A 50 1.91 -8.55 -16.10
CA THR A 50 2.32 -7.91 -17.35
C THR A 50 2.92 -6.55 -17.10
N ILE A 51 3.90 -6.19 -17.91
CA ILE A 51 4.41 -4.82 -17.96
C ILE A 51 3.44 -4.00 -18.81
N ASP A 52 2.86 -2.96 -18.23
CA ASP A 52 1.96 -2.05 -18.93
C ASP A 52 2.80 -0.97 -19.63
N TYR A 53 2.88 -1.08 -20.97
CA TYR A 53 3.61 -0.13 -21.79
C TYR A 53 2.79 1.11 -22.17
N ALA A 54 1.47 1.09 -21.96
CA ALA A 54 0.53 2.11 -22.43
C ALA A 54 0.11 3.09 -21.32
N GLY A 55 0.27 2.76 -20.03
CA GLY A 55 0.33 3.77 -18.97
C GLY A 55 0.10 3.30 -17.54
N GLY A 56 0.27 4.24 -16.60
CA GLY A 56 -0.51 4.32 -15.35
C GLY A 56 0.06 3.70 -14.07
N GLY A 57 1.34 3.33 -14.00
CA GLY A 57 1.97 2.84 -12.77
C GLY A 57 1.54 1.42 -12.36
N THR A 58 2.18 0.87 -11.33
CA THR A 58 1.89 -0.47 -10.81
C THR A 58 0.50 -0.56 -10.20
N ARG A 59 -0.30 -1.56 -10.58
CA ARG A 59 -1.66 -1.78 -10.04
C ARG A 59 -2.05 -3.26 -10.05
N VAL A 60 -2.97 -3.64 -9.15
CA VAL A 60 -3.51 -5.00 -9.03
C VAL A 60 -5.01 -4.96 -9.34
N GLU A 61 -5.46 -5.83 -10.24
CA GLU A 61 -6.87 -6.01 -10.58
C GLU A 61 -7.31 -7.41 -10.16
N SER A 62 -7.83 -7.55 -8.94
CA SER A 62 -8.19 -8.86 -8.37
C SER A 62 -9.23 -9.61 -9.21
N SER A 63 -10.22 -8.90 -9.75
CA SER A 63 -11.26 -9.51 -10.60
C SER A 63 -10.73 -10.06 -11.92
N LEU A 64 -9.66 -9.46 -12.46
CA LEU A 64 -8.98 -9.94 -13.66
C LEU A 64 -7.84 -10.92 -13.34
N ARG A 65 -7.53 -11.12 -12.04
CA ARG A 65 -6.36 -11.87 -11.55
C ARG A 65 -5.08 -11.38 -12.23
N HIS A 66 -4.89 -10.06 -12.23
CA HIS A 66 -3.83 -9.44 -13.02
C HIS A 66 -3.04 -8.42 -12.19
N LEU A 67 -1.73 -8.60 -12.15
CA LEU A 67 -0.76 -7.60 -11.68
C LEU A 67 -0.15 -6.86 -12.88
N PHE A 68 -0.38 -5.55 -12.96
CA PHE A 68 0.25 -4.67 -13.94
C PHE A 68 1.46 -3.98 -13.32
N LEU A 69 2.62 -4.09 -13.95
CA LEU A 69 3.86 -3.42 -13.56
C LEU A 69 4.12 -2.23 -14.48
N SER A 70 4.73 -1.17 -13.97
CA SER A 70 5.31 -0.11 -14.81
C SER A 70 6.57 -0.62 -15.50
N GLN A 71 6.99 0.05 -16.58
CA GLN A 71 8.29 -0.20 -17.23
C GLN A 71 9.50 0.33 -16.45
N GLU A 72 9.26 1.07 -15.37
CA GLU A 72 10.32 1.71 -14.60
C GLU A 72 11.13 0.68 -13.82
N GLN A 73 12.35 1.05 -13.41
CA GLN A 73 13.11 0.23 -12.50
C GLN A 73 12.46 0.21 -11.11
N PHE A 74 12.51 -0.95 -10.46
CA PHE A 74 11.95 -1.14 -9.13
C PHE A 74 13.06 -1.18 -8.09
N THR A 75 12.93 -0.42 -7.00
CA THR A 75 13.76 -0.65 -5.81
C THR A 75 13.36 -1.98 -5.16
N LEU A 76 14.31 -2.65 -4.50
CA LEU A 76 13.99 -3.87 -3.74
C LEU A 76 12.87 -3.64 -2.72
N GLU A 77 12.92 -2.50 -2.03
CA GLU A 77 11.84 -2.07 -1.13
C GLU A 77 10.48 -2.02 -1.82
N ARG A 78 10.39 -1.43 -3.02
CA ARG A 78 9.12 -1.37 -3.75
C ARG A 78 8.61 -2.77 -4.10
N VAL A 79 9.51 -3.70 -4.43
CA VAL A 79 9.15 -5.09 -4.70
C VAL A 79 8.60 -5.77 -3.44
N ARG A 80 9.31 -5.62 -2.31
CA ARG A 80 8.87 -6.17 -1.02
C ARG A 80 7.52 -5.62 -0.57
N ILE A 81 7.32 -4.31 -0.65
CA ILE A 81 6.07 -3.66 -0.25
C ILE A 81 4.90 -4.14 -1.13
N LEU A 82 5.10 -4.27 -2.45
CA LEU A 82 4.05 -4.79 -3.33
C LEU A 82 3.70 -6.25 -3.01
N LEU A 83 4.70 -7.09 -2.71
CA LEU A 83 4.47 -8.46 -2.23
C LEU A 83 3.67 -8.45 -0.91
N ALA A 84 4.09 -7.67 0.09
CA ALA A 84 3.47 -7.66 1.41
C ALA A 84 2.07 -7.04 1.42
N HIS A 85 1.90 -5.89 0.79
CA HIS A 85 0.67 -5.09 0.82
C HIS A 85 -0.37 -5.67 -0.15
N GLU A 86 -0.01 -5.79 -1.43
CA GLU A 86 -0.99 -6.18 -2.45
C GLU A 86 -1.18 -7.69 -2.50
N LEU A 87 -0.09 -8.46 -2.60
CA LEU A 87 -0.20 -9.90 -2.81
C LEU A 87 -0.54 -10.64 -1.52
N ALA A 88 0.23 -10.46 -0.45
CA ALA A 88 -0.06 -11.10 0.84
C ALA A 88 -1.24 -10.43 1.58
N GLY A 89 -1.42 -9.11 1.48
CA GLY A 89 -2.50 -8.39 2.15
C GLY A 89 -3.87 -8.52 1.47
N HIS A 90 -3.93 -8.45 0.13
CA HIS A 90 -5.21 -8.45 -0.60
C HIS A 90 -5.46 -9.71 -1.43
N VAL A 91 -4.50 -10.12 -2.25
CA VAL A 91 -4.68 -11.26 -3.16
C VAL A 91 -4.84 -12.56 -2.39
N ALA A 92 -3.96 -12.82 -1.43
CA ALA A 92 -4.00 -14.01 -0.58
C ALA A 92 -5.34 -14.14 0.15
N ARG A 93 -5.87 -13.03 0.69
CA ARG A 93 -7.17 -13.02 1.37
C ARG A 93 -8.34 -13.20 0.41
N SER A 94 -8.29 -12.58 -0.77
CA SER A 94 -9.30 -12.80 -1.80
C SER A 94 -9.37 -14.27 -2.19
N PHE A 95 -8.21 -14.85 -2.49
CA PHE A 95 -8.05 -16.24 -2.88
C PHE A 95 -8.51 -17.20 -1.77
N ALA A 96 -8.07 -16.97 -0.53
CA ALA A 96 -8.50 -17.74 0.64
C ALA A 96 -10.03 -17.73 0.80
N GLY A 97 -10.63 -16.54 0.68
CA GLY A 97 -12.08 -16.38 0.79
C GLY A 97 -12.84 -17.11 -0.31
N GLU A 98 -12.39 -17.00 -1.58
CA GLU A 98 -12.96 -17.71 -2.74
C GLU A 98 -12.92 -19.23 -2.58
N HIS A 99 -11.83 -19.76 -2.01
CA HIS A 99 -11.63 -21.21 -1.80
C HIS A 99 -12.19 -21.72 -0.45
N SER A 100 -12.82 -20.84 0.32
CA SER A 100 -13.46 -21.21 1.57
C SER A 100 -14.88 -21.77 1.34
N PRO A 101 -15.48 -22.45 2.33
CA PRO A 101 -16.89 -22.87 2.26
C PRO A 101 -17.88 -21.73 2.03
N ILE A 102 -17.47 -20.48 2.28
CA ILE A 102 -18.26 -19.26 2.09
C ILE A 102 -17.53 -18.41 1.04
N GLY A 103 -17.51 -18.85 -0.22
CA GLY A 103 -16.77 -18.19 -1.32
C GLY A 103 -16.94 -16.66 -1.41
N LEU A 104 -18.05 -16.12 -0.92
CA LEU A 104 -18.31 -14.67 -0.79
C LEU A 104 -17.28 -13.93 0.08
N LEU A 105 -16.54 -14.62 0.95
CA LEU A 105 -15.44 -14.04 1.71
C LEU A 105 -14.30 -13.56 0.81
N GLY A 106 -14.24 -13.96 -0.46
CA GLY A 106 -13.27 -13.39 -1.43
C GLY A 106 -13.58 -11.93 -1.80
N ILE A 107 -14.84 -11.53 -1.69
CA ILE A 107 -15.32 -10.18 -2.03
C ILE A 107 -15.25 -9.26 -0.82
N GLY A 108 -15.68 -9.75 0.35
CA GLY A 108 -15.72 -8.97 1.58
C GLY A 108 -17.05 -9.04 2.29
N THR A 109 -17.00 -9.11 3.62
CA THR A 109 -18.17 -8.91 4.47
C THR A 109 -18.44 -7.43 4.73
N ARG A 110 -19.56 -7.08 5.38
CA ARG A 110 -19.78 -5.70 5.84
C ARG A 110 -18.61 -5.23 6.73
N ASP A 111 -18.15 -4.01 6.48
CA ASP A 111 -17.08 -3.31 7.22
C ASP A 111 -15.70 -3.99 7.18
N TYR A 112 -15.44 -4.88 6.21
CA TYR A 112 -14.13 -5.54 6.07
C TYR A 112 -12.99 -4.57 5.73
N TYR A 113 -13.31 -3.44 5.09
CA TYR A 113 -12.31 -2.58 4.44
C TYR A 113 -11.21 -2.06 5.38
N PRO A 114 -11.50 -1.54 6.60
CA PRO A 114 -10.43 -1.18 7.54
C PRO A 114 -9.60 -2.37 8.02
N THR A 115 -10.18 -3.58 8.11
CA THR A 115 -9.42 -4.79 8.45
C THR A 115 -8.47 -5.18 7.33
N GLU A 116 -8.93 -5.07 6.09
CA GLU A 116 -8.16 -5.35 4.88
C GLU A 116 -6.93 -4.44 4.75
N GLU A 117 -7.16 -3.12 4.75
CA GLU A 117 -6.09 -2.12 4.66
C GLU A 117 -5.16 -2.16 5.88
N GLY A 118 -5.73 -2.40 7.06
CA GLY A 118 -4.96 -2.53 8.30
C GLY A 118 -3.99 -3.70 8.27
N LEU A 119 -4.40 -4.86 7.76
CA LEU A 119 -3.52 -6.04 7.63
C LEU A 119 -2.43 -5.80 6.60
N ALA A 120 -2.77 -5.23 5.45
CA ALA A 120 -1.80 -4.92 4.40
C ALA A 120 -0.70 -3.98 4.94
N LEU A 121 -1.09 -2.91 5.64
CA LEU A 121 -0.14 -1.99 6.29
C LEU A 121 0.63 -2.62 7.44
N TYR A 122 0.03 -3.54 8.19
CA TYR A 122 0.72 -4.30 9.23
C TYR A 122 1.82 -5.17 8.62
N HIS A 123 1.56 -5.83 7.49
CA HIS A 123 2.56 -6.61 6.77
C HIS A 123 3.67 -5.73 6.21
N GLU A 124 3.34 -4.57 5.62
CA GLU A 124 4.31 -3.58 5.15
C GLU A 124 5.25 -3.13 6.29
N ARG A 125 4.69 -2.72 7.43
CA ARG A 125 5.50 -2.32 8.59
C ARG A 125 6.40 -3.44 9.09
N ARG A 126 5.87 -4.67 9.13
CA ARG A 126 6.64 -5.83 9.59
C ARG A 126 7.82 -6.14 8.67
N VAL A 127 7.62 -6.01 7.36
CA VAL A 127 8.70 -6.15 6.36
C VAL A 127 9.73 -5.05 6.55
N ASP A 128 9.32 -3.79 6.70
CA ASP A 128 10.24 -2.69 6.96
C ASP A 128 11.09 -2.94 8.22
N GLU A 129 10.46 -3.37 9.32
CA GLU A 129 11.15 -3.72 10.58
C GLU A 129 12.20 -4.83 10.37
N LEU A 130 11.88 -5.88 9.61
CA LEU A 130 12.81 -6.98 9.31
C LEU A 130 14.03 -6.50 8.51
N HIS A 131 13.87 -5.44 7.72
CA HIS A 131 14.95 -4.81 6.95
C HIS A 131 15.56 -3.58 7.65
N GLY A 132 15.30 -3.41 8.95
CA GLY A 132 15.84 -2.30 9.75
C GLY A 132 15.34 -0.91 9.33
N GLN A 133 14.23 -0.86 8.59
CA GLN A 133 13.54 0.36 8.19
C GLN A 133 12.41 0.67 9.18
N VAL A 134 12.01 1.94 9.23
CA VAL A 134 10.82 2.37 9.94
C VAL A 134 9.78 2.74 8.89
N LEU A 135 8.57 2.20 9.03
CA LEU A 135 7.45 2.56 8.14
C LEU A 135 7.27 4.07 8.13
N ASP A 136 7.21 4.64 6.92
CA ASP A 136 6.75 6.01 6.74
C ASP A 136 5.22 6.09 6.82
N ASP A 137 4.72 6.47 8.00
CA ASP A 137 3.29 6.69 8.23
C ASP A 137 2.80 8.10 7.84
N SER A 138 3.66 8.96 7.29
CA SER A 138 3.31 10.36 7.00
C SER A 138 2.17 10.49 6.00
N GLY A 139 2.10 9.58 5.03
CA GLY A 139 1.01 9.49 4.07
C GLY A 139 -0.32 9.11 4.72
N LEU A 140 -0.28 8.23 5.73
CA LEU A 140 -1.43 7.76 6.52
C LEU A 140 -1.95 8.88 7.41
N MET A 141 -1.05 9.53 8.16
CA MET A 141 -1.36 10.67 9.03
C MET A 141 -1.93 11.84 8.23
N SER A 142 -1.30 12.18 7.10
CA SER A 142 -1.78 13.24 6.20
C SER A 142 -3.18 12.97 5.69
N GLY A 143 -3.49 11.72 5.33
CA GLY A 143 -4.83 11.33 4.87
C GLY A 143 -5.89 11.42 5.95
N MET A 144 -5.58 10.92 7.16
CA MET A 144 -6.48 11.02 8.30
C MET A 144 -6.75 12.48 8.67
N LEU A 145 -5.70 13.31 8.75
CA LEU A 145 -5.84 14.73 9.03
C LEU A 145 -6.67 15.44 7.96
N ALA A 146 -6.37 15.21 6.68
CA ALA A 146 -7.10 15.81 5.56
C ALA A 146 -8.59 15.48 5.62
N THR A 147 -8.92 14.21 5.88
CA THR A 147 -10.31 13.76 5.99
C THR A 147 -10.99 14.34 7.22
N GLY A 148 -10.31 14.39 8.37
CA GLY A 148 -10.85 14.97 9.61
C GLY A 148 -11.15 16.47 9.47
N LEU A 149 -10.31 17.23 8.77
CA LEU A 149 -10.53 18.64 8.48
C LEU A 149 -11.67 18.85 7.46
N ALA A 150 -11.69 18.07 6.38
CA ALA A 150 -12.72 18.17 5.34
C ALA A 150 -14.13 17.79 5.85
N SER A 151 -14.22 16.79 6.73
CA SER A 151 -15.48 16.34 7.34
C SER A 151 -15.89 17.13 8.58
N GLY A 152 -14.99 17.95 9.13
CA GLY A 152 -15.25 18.79 10.29
C GLY A 152 -15.27 18.06 11.64
N VAL A 153 -14.39 17.06 11.80
CA VAL A 153 -14.24 16.32 13.07
C VAL A 153 -13.59 17.18 14.15
N ALA A 154 -12.55 17.94 13.79
CA ALA A 154 -11.78 18.78 14.72
C ALA A 154 -12.02 20.28 14.55
N THR A 155 -12.59 20.70 13.42
CA THR A 155 -12.85 22.08 13.04
C THR A 155 -14.21 22.16 12.34
N PRO A 156 -14.76 23.35 12.04
CA PRO A 156 -15.78 23.43 11.01
C PRO A 156 -15.31 22.74 9.72
N PRO A 157 -16.20 22.09 8.96
CA PRO A 157 -15.82 21.38 7.75
C PRO A 157 -15.14 22.32 6.76
N GLN A 158 -14.03 21.87 6.19
CA GLN A 158 -13.25 22.63 5.22
C GLN A 158 -13.75 22.40 3.79
N THR A 159 -13.49 23.34 2.89
CA THR A 159 -13.65 23.20 1.43
C THR A 159 -12.34 22.75 0.80
N PHE A 160 -12.34 22.46 -0.51
CA PHE A 160 -11.11 22.13 -1.22
C PHE A 160 -10.07 23.24 -1.06
N SER A 161 -10.46 24.49 -1.28
CA SER A 161 -9.55 25.64 -1.23
C SER A 161 -8.96 25.87 0.16
N SER A 162 -9.78 25.82 1.22
CA SER A 162 -9.25 25.99 2.58
C SER A 162 -8.32 24.85 2.99
N LEU A 163 -8.65 23.61 2.61
CA LEU A 163 -7.81 22.46 2.88
C LEU A 163 -6.48 22.55 2.14
N TYR A 164 -6.52 22.95 0.86
CA TYR A 164 -5.33 23.17 0.03
C TYR A 164 -4.42 24.21 0.68
N THR A 165 -4.95 25.40 1.03
CA THR A 165 -4.16 26.46 1.66
C THR A 165 -3.53 26.01 2.97
N PHE A 166 -4.28 25.29 3.81
CA PHE A 166 -3.75 24.75 5.06
C PHE A 166 -2.58 23.79 4.83
N PHE A 167 -2.75 22.80 3.95
CA PHE A 167 -1.70 21.81 3.68
C PHE A 167 -0.49 22.41 2.95
N GLU A 168 -0.69 23.39 2.07
CA GLU A 168 0.41 24.12 1.42
C GLU A 168 1.29 24.82 2.45
N MET A 169 0.69 25.55 3.40
CA MET A 169 1.43 26.19 4.47
C MET A 169 2.16 25.18 5.38
N LEU A 170 1.45 24.14 5.81
CA LEU A 170 1.99 23.12 6.72
C LEU A 170 3.17 22.37 6.10
N LEU A 171 3.00 21.87 4.87
CA LEU A 171 4.03 21.08 4.20
C LEU A 171 5.21 21.94 3.75
N LEU A 172 4.99 23.19 3.32
CA LEU A 172 6.09 24.10 3.00
C LEU A 172 6.94 24.42 4.22
N LEU A 173 6.31 24.75 5.35
CA LEU A 173 7.02 24.99 6.61
C LEU A 173 7.85 23.78 7.01
N TYR A 174 7.23 22.59 7.03
CA TYR A 174 7.90 21.36 7.45
C TYR A 174 9.10 21.04 6.53
N ARG A 175 8.92 21.20 5.22
CA ARG A 175 9.96 20.93 4.22
C ARG A 175 11.16 21.86 4.39
N LEU A 176 10.94 23.17 4.53
CA LEU A 176 12.01 24.14 4.73
C LEU A 176 12.77 23.92 6.04
N LEU A 177 12.06 23.51 7.12
CA LEU A 177 12.70 23.18 8.40
C LEU A 177 13.55 21.90 8.33
N ARG A 178 13.13 20.89 7.56
CA ARG A 178 13.83 19.60 7.46
C ARG A 178 14.89 19.56 6.35
N ARG A 179 14.78 20.43 5.35
CA ARG A 179 15.68 20.52 4.19
C ARG A 179 16.11 21.97 3.97
N PRO A 180 16.86 22.58 4.90
CA PRO A 180 17.27 23.99 4.79
C PRO A 180 18.16 24.29 3.58
N TRP A 181 18.72 23.26 2.94
CA TRP A 181 19.51 23.36 1.71
C TRP A 181 18.67 23.39 0.43
N GLU A 182 17.38 23.06 0.49
CA GLU A 182 16.50 23.08 -0.67
C GLU A 182 16.03 24.52 -0.95
N ASP A 183 16.11 24.95 -2.21
CA ASP A 183 15.65 26.27 -2.58
C ASP A 183 14.13 26.39 -2.44
N VAL A 184 13.66 27.59 -2.05
CA VAL A 184 12.25 27.84 -1.75
C VAL A 184 11.33 27.58 -2.95
N GLN A 185 11.78 27.87 -4.17
CA GLN A 185 10.96 27.72 -5.37
C GLN A 185 10.75 26.23 -5.72
N THR A 186 11.79 25.42 -5.59
CA THR A 186 11.73 23.97 -5.74
C THR A 186 10.86 23.34 -4.65
N ALA A 187 11.04 23.76 -3.39
CA ALA A 187 10.20 23.30 -2.29
C ALA A 187 8.71 23.61 -2.54
N GLN A 188 8.38 24.83 -2.99
CA GLN A 188 7.01 25.23 -3.34
C GLN A 188 6.42 24.36 -4.46
N LYS A 189 7.14 24.13 -5.56
CA LYS A 189 6.66 23.30 -6.68
C LYS A 189 6.35 21.87 -6.23
N ARG A 190 7.20 21.29 -5.38
CA ARG A 190 7.00 19.93 -4.85
C ARG A 190 5.81 19.87 -3.90
N VAL A 191 5.72 20.84 -2.97
CA VAL A 191 4.59 20.96 -2.05
C VAL A 191 3.27 21.10 -2.81
N HIS A 192 3.22 21.98 -3.83
CA HIS A 192 2.05 22.14 -4.68
C HIS A 192 1.55 20.80 -5.23
N ARG A 193 2.44 19.97 -5.79
CA ARG A 193 2.08 18.64 -6.32
C ARG A 193 1.54 17.70 -5.22
N LEU A 194 2.19 17.68 -4.06
CA LEU A 194 1.79 16.83 -2.92
C LEU A 194 0.42 17.22 -2.37
N VAL A 195 0.19 18.53 -2.16
CA VAL A 195 -1.06 19.07 -1.64
C VAL A 195 -2.19 18.86 -2.64
N LEU A 196 -1.96 19.14 -3.92
CA LEU A 196 -2.96 18.92 -4.96
C LEU A 196 -3.37 17.45 -5.02
N THR A 197 -2.41 16.52 -5.00
CA THR A 197 -2.69 15.08 -4.96
C THR A 197 -3.51 14.70 -3.72
N ARG A 198 -3.14 15.22 -2.55
CA ARG A 198 -3.88 14.98 -1.30
C ARG A 198 -5.32 15.49 -1.38
N CYS A 199 -5.52 16.75 -1.77
CA CYS A 199 -6.84 17.36 -1.87
C CYS A 199 -7.72 16.67 -2.92
N LEU A 200 -7.18 16.34 -4.10
CA LEU A 200 -7.92 15.58 -5.12
C LEU A 200 -8.34 14.20 -4.62
N ARG A 201 -7.55 13.57 -3.75
CA ARG A 201 -7.89 12.29 -3.12
C ARG A 201 -8.99 12.45 -2.07
N THR A 202 -8.91 13.47 -1.22
CA THR A 202 -9.92 13.79 -0.20
C THR A 202 -11.26 14.25 -0.81
N TYR A 203 -11.25 14.96 -1.92
CA TYR A 203 -12.48 15.44 -2.62
C TYR A 203 -12.80 14.63 -3.87
N ARG A 204 -12.28 13.41 -4.01
CA ARG A 204 -12.59 12.53 -5.14
C ARG A 204 -14.11 12.32 -5.23
N GLY A 205 -14.66 12.52 -6.42
CA GLY A 205 -16.09 12.33 -6.67
C GLY A 205 -16.99 13.44 -6.10
N VAL A 206 -16.43 14.51 -5.54
CA VAL A 206 -17.19 15.67 -5.06
C VAL A 206 -17.38 16.66 -6.21
N PRO A 207 -18.62 16.92 -6.68
CA PRO A 207 -18.87 17.75 -7.86
C PRO A 207 -18.74 19.25 -7.58
N ASP A 208 -19.03 19.69 -6.35
CA ASP A 208 -18.93 21.08 -5.92
C ASP A 208 -17.86 21.21 -4.83
N LEU A 209 -16.68 21.69 -5.23
CA LEU A 209 -15.52 21.87 -4.36
C LEU A 209 -15.66 23.08 -3.40
N GLY A 210 -16.66 23.94 -3.61
CA GLY A 210 -17.02 25.05 -2.71
C GLY A 210 -17.91 24.61 -1.55
N ARG A 211 -18.52 23.42 -1.65
CA ARG A 211 -19.37 22.86 -0.60
C ARG A 211 -18.54 22.18 0.49
N ALA A 212 -18.56 22.74 1.70
CA ALA A 212 -17.93 22.16 2.86
C ALA A 212 -18.68 20.89 3.36
N GLY A 213 -17.95 19.98 4.01
CA GLY A 213 -18.53 18.81 4.68
C GLY A 213 -18.85 17.62 3.78
N VAL A 214 -18.58 17.72 2.47
CA VAL A 214 -18.69 16.60 1.53
C VAL A 214 -17.30 16.20 1.08
N CYS A 215 -16.85 15.00 1.46
CA CYS A 215 -15.54 14.47 1.12
C CYS A 215 -15.56 12.94 1.06
N HIS A 216 -14.52 12.38 0.45
CA HIS A 216 -14.28 10.94 0.35
C HIS A 216 -13.56 10.45 1.60
N LEU A 217 -14.18 9.52 2.33
CA LEU A 217 -13.73 9.13 3.68
C LEU A 217 -12.73 7.96 3.72
N GLN A 218 -12.34 7.41 2.57
CA GLN A 218 -11.56 6.17 2.48
C GLN A 218 -10.22 6.23 3.24
N ASP A 219 -9.58 7.40 3.28
CA ASP A 219 -8.28 7.61 3.96
C ASP A 219 -8.32 7.31 5.46
N VAL A 220 -9.50 7.37 6.06
CA VAL A 220 -9.70 7.07 7.48
C VAL A 220 -9.54 5.58 7.76
N ALA A 221 -9.79 4.71 6.77
CA ALA A 221 -9.72 3.26 6.95
C ALA A 221 -8.29 2.77 7.19
N TYR A 222 -7.29 3.39 6.56
CA TYR A 222 -5.89 2.97 6.63
C TYR A 222 -5.30 3.04 8.04
N LEU A 223 -5.17 4.24 8.62
CA LEU A 223 -4.57 4.39 9.95
C LEU A 223 -5.47 3.80 11.05
N ARG A 224 -6.81 3.89 10.93
CA ARG A 224 -7.70 3.20 11.89
C ARG A 224 -7.55 1.69 11.82
N GLY A 225 -7.43 1.14 10.60
CA GLY A 225 -7.21 -0.27 10.35
C GLY A 225 -5.91 -0.75 10.97
N LEU A 226 -4.81 -0.06 10.68
CA LEU A 226 -3.49 -0.39 11.23
C LEU A 226 -3.51 -0.41 12.76
N LEU A 227 -4.03 0.64 13.41
CA LEU A 227 -4.13 0.71 14.88
C LEU A 227 -5.04 -0.39 15.47
N LEU A 228 -6.08 -0.80 14.75
CA LEU A 228 -6.94 -1.91 15.15
C LEU A 228 -6.18 -3.23 15.10
N ILE A 229 -5.50 -3.51 13.99
CA ILE A 229 -4.71 -4.75 13.83
C ILE A 229 -3.57 -4.79 14.83
N ASP A 230 -2.89 -3.68 15.08
CA ASP A 230 -1.82 -3.57 16.07
C ASP A 230 -2.27 -3.99 17.45
N ARG A 231 -3.42 -3.44 17.89
CA ARG A 231 -3.99 -3.79 19.19
C ARG A 231 -4.33 -5.27 19.25
N MET A 232 -4.99 -5.79 18.22
CA MET A 232 -5.42 -7.18 18.22
C MET A 232 -4.24 -8.15 18.17
N ALA A 233 -3.20 -7.85 17.40
CA ALA A 233 -1.99 -8.67 17.30
C ALA A 233 -1.16 -8.63 18.59
N ALA A 234 -1.15 -7.50 19.30
CA ALA A 234 -0.53 -7.39 20.61
C ALA A 234 -1.29 -8.18 21.70
N GLU A 235 -2.60 -8.34 21.54
CA GLU A 235 -3.44 -9.13 22.46
C GLU A 235 -3.41 -10.64 22.14
N ASP A 236 -3.39 -11.01 20.86
CA ASP A 236 -3.42 -12.38 20.34
C ASP A 236 -2.66 -12.47 19.01
N GLU A 237 -1.43 -13.01 19.04
CA GLU A 237 -0.61 -13.17 17.83
C GLU A 237 -1.26 -14.06 16.75
N THR A 238 -2.17 -14.97 17.15
CA THR A 238 -2.88 -15.86 16.21
C THR A 238 -3.98 -15.15 15.42
N VAL A 239 -4.30 -13.89 15.78
CA VAL A 239 -5.36 -13.12 15.11
C VAL A 239 -5.10 -12.98 13.61
N LEU A 240 -3.83 -12.85 13.21
CA LEU A 240 -3.45 -12.70 11.80
C LEU A 240 -3.82 -13.94 10.99
N ASP A 241 -3.64 -15.13 11.57
CA ASP A 241 -4.02 -16.39 10.93
C ASP A 241 -5.54 -16.52 10.85
N ARG A 242 -6.25 -16.15 11.93
CA ARG A 242 -7.70 -16.18 11.96
C ARG A 242 -8.33 -15.21 10.95
N LEU A 243 -7.67 -14.09 10.66
CA LEU A 243 -8.08 -13.12 9.65
C LEU A 243 -7.74 -13.55 8.21
N ALA A 244 -6.85 -14.52 8.03
CA ALA A 244 -6.41 -14.98 6.71
C ALA A 244 -7.44 -15.83 5.97
N VAL A 245 -8.54 -16.23 6.61
CA VAL A 245 -9.61 -17.07 6.02
C VAL A 245 -10.40 -16.40 4.88
N GLY A 246 -10.20 -15.09 4.68
CA GLY A 246 -10.90 -14.30 3.67
C GLY A 246 -11.04 -12.85 4.09
N LYS A 247 -11.72 -12.03 3.28
CA LYS A 247 -11.99 -10.61 3.56
C LYS A 247 -13.13 -10.46 4.56
N ILE A 248 -12.76 -10.35 5.82
CA ILE A 248 -13.69 -10.21 6.95
C ILE A 248 -13.35 -8.98 7.79
N ALA A 249 -14.36 -8.43 8.47
CA ALA A 249 -14.14 -7.42 9.49
C ALA A 249 -13.65 -8.07 10.79
N CYS A 250 -12.75 -7.42 11.52
CA CYS A 250 -12.26 -7.89 12.82
C CYS A 250 -13.39 -8.25 13.79
N GLY A 251 -14.46 -7.45 13.82
CA GLY A 251 -15.63 -7.68 14.69
C GLY A 251 -16.42 -8.97 14.38
N GLN A 252 -16.15 -9.64 13.26
CA GLN A 252 -16.83 -10.87 12.87
C GLN A 252 -16.05 -12.13 13.22
N LEU A 253 -14.80 -12.01 13.70
CA LEU A 253 -14.00 -13.15 14.15
C LEU A 253 -14.74 -14.08 15.14
N PRO A 254 -15.55 -13.58 16.11
CA PRO A 254 -16.31 -14.46 17.00
C PRO A 254 -17.35 -15.33 16.28
N VAL A 255 -17.92 -14.84 15.17
CA VAL A 255 -18.96 -15.53 14.39
C VAL A 255 -18.36 -16.61 13.48
N LEU A 256 -17.07 -16.51 13.15
CA LEU A 256 -16.38 -17.49 12.31
C LEU A 256 -15.96 -18.75 13.08
N HIS A 257 -15.82 -18.66 14.39
CA HIS A 257 -15.45 -19.80 15.22
C HIS A 257 -16.47 -20.96 15.13
N PRO A 258 -17.80 -20.73 15.23
CA PRO A 258 -18.81 -21.76 14.95
C PRO A 258 -18.73 -22.37 13.54
N LEU A 259 -18.26 -21.61 12.56
CA LEU A 259 -18.17 -22.05 11.16
C LEU A 259 -16.95 -22.95 10.91
N ARG A 260 -16.10 -23.18 11.92
CA ARG A 260 -14.90 -24.03 11.86
C ARG A 260 -14.01 -23.71 10.64
N MET A 261 -13.91 -22.43 10.31
CA MET A 261 -13.06 -21.94 9.24
C MET A 261 -11.60 -22.19 9.61
N ILE A 262 -10.89 -22.94 8.77
CA ILE A 262 -9.47 -23.23 8.96
C ILE A 262 -8.68 -22.21 8.13
N PRO A 263 -7.73 -21.47 8.73
CA PRO A 263 -6.81 -20.62 7.99
C PRO A 263 -6.07 -21.43 6.91
N PRO A 264 -6.06 -20.99 5.64
CA PRO A 264 -5.28 -21.66 4.62
C PRO A 264 -3.77 -21.41 4.84
N PRO A 265 -2.90 -22.20 4.18
CA PRO A 265 -1.50 -21.85 4.07
C PRO A 265 -1.32 -20.44 3.50
N GLN A 266 -0.34 -19.69 4.01
CA GLN A 266 -0.05 -18.31 3.61
C GLN A 266 1.37 -18.18 3.03
N PRO A 267 1.67 -18.85 1.90
CA PRO A 267 3.03 -18.89 1.33
C PRO A 267 3.55 -17.50 0.96
N LEU A 268 2.71 -16.61 0.43
CA LEU A 268 3.11 -15.24 0.10
C LEU A 268 3.49 -14.42 1.34
N ARG A 269 2.77 -14.60 2.46
CA ARG A 269 3.12 -13.94 3.73
C ARG A 269 4.41 -14.51 4.32
N GLN A 270 4.60 -15.82 4.23
CA GLN A 270 5.84 -16.48 4.66
C GLN A 270 7.03 -15.96 3.86
N LEU A 271 6.91 -15.88 2.53
CA LEU A 271 7.94 -15.34 1.65
C LEU A 271 8.21 -13.85 1.91
N ALA A 272 7.16 -13.05 2.17
CA ALA A 272 7.32 -11.64 2.50
C ALA A 272 8.15 -11.42 3.77
N TYR A 273 8.12 -12.37 4.70
CA TYR A 273 8.85 -12.32 5.98
C TYR A 273 10.17 -13.08 5.95
N ASP A 274 10.56 -13.64 4.80
CA ASP A 274 11.82 -14.36 4.64
C ASP A 274 13.01 -13.38 4.67
N PRO A 275 13.99 -13.54 5.60
CA PRO A 275 15.20 -12.73 5.61
C PRO A 275 16.01 -12.76 4.31
N GLU A 276 15.90 -13.84 3.53
CA GLU A 276 16.61 -14.02 2.26
C GLU A 276 15.81 -13.53 1.04
N LEU A 277 14.69 -12.84 1.25
CA LEU A 277 13.83 -12.33 0.17
C LEU A 277 14.60 -11.45 -0.82
N ASP A 278 15.49 -10.57 -0.35
CA ASP A 278 16.31 -9.73 -1.23
C ASP A 278 17.23 -10.55 -2.13
N SER A 279 17.90 -11.56 -1.56
CA SER A 279 18.76 -12.50 -2.29
C SER A 279 17.95 -13.22 -3.36
N TYR A 280 16.74 -13.65 -3.03
CA TYR A 280 15.85 -14.35 -3.95
C TYR A 280 15.35 -13.43 -5.07
N ILE A 281 14.90 -12.20 -4.77
CA ILE A 281 14.51 -11.20 -5.79
C ILE A 281 15.66 -10.95 -6.77
N LEU A 282 16.89 -10.79 -6.26
CA LEU A 282 18.06 -10.49 -7.09
C LEU A 282 18.49 -11.63 -8.01
N SER A 283 18.14 -12.88 -7.69
CA SER A 283 18.45 -14.05 -8.53
C SER A 283 17.78 -13.98 -9.92
N PHE A 284 16.66 -13.24 -10.02
CA PHE A 284 15.95 -13.06 -11.29
C PHE A 284 16.67 -12.09 -12.25
N GLU A 285 17.54 -11.21 -11.75
CA GLU A 285 18.37 -10.33 -12.59
C GLU A 285 19.52 -11.10 -13.26
N SER A 286 20.12 -12.08 -12.57
CA SER A 286 21.15 -12.95 -13.15
C SER A 286 20.60 -13.85 -14.24
N SER A 287 19.37 -14.36 -14.06
CA SER A 287 18.71 -15.24 -15.04
C SER A 287 18.47 -14.54 -16.38
N GLU A 288 18.24 -13.22 -16.36
CA GLU A 288 18.06 -12.39 -17.55
C GLU A 288 19.38 -12.24 -18.33
N LYS A 289 20.47 -11.92 -17.64
CA LYS A 289 21.81 -11.75 -18.25
C LYS A 289 22.35 -13.03 -18.88
N ASP A 290 22.00 -14.19 -18.32
CA ASP A 290 22.38 -15.49 -18.87
C ASP A 290 21.50 -15.87 -20.08
N ALA A 291 20.21 -15.55 -20.05
CA ALA A 291 19.31 -15.73 -21.19
C ALA A 291 19.68 -14.82 -22.39
N GLU A 292 20.11 -13.58 -22.15
CA GLU A 292 20.57 -12.66 -23.20
C GLU A 292 21.92 -13.08 -23.82
N LYS A 293 22.80 -13.75 -23.07
CA LYS A 293 24.08 -14.25 -23.61
C LYS A 293 23.94 -15.51 -24.47
N LEU A 294 22.82 -16.21 -24.34
CA LEU A 294 22.53 -17.45 -25.08
C LEU A 294 21.65 -17.21 -26.33
N ALA A 295 21.15 -15.98 -26.52
CA ALA A 295 20.39 -15.52 -27.69
C ALA A 295 21.29 -14.82 -28.71
#